data_AF-A0A9P7TSU5-F1
#
_entry.id   AF-A0A9P7TSU5-F1
#
_cell.length_a   1.000
_cell.length_b   1.000
_cell.length_c   1.000
_cell.angle_alpha   90.00
_cell.angle_beta   90.00
_cell.angle_gamma   90.00
#
_symmetry.space_group_name_H-M   'P 1'
#
loop_
_entity.id
_entity.type
_entity.pdbx_description
1 polymer ?
#
loop_
_entity_poly.entity_id
_entity_poly.type
_entity_poly.pdbx_seq_one_letter_code
_entity_poly.pdbx_strand_id
1 'polypeptide(L)'
;MAISHISLARAYMTSRTALAYKRLFQELFSCLEHQCKVQIRWQHIHQQGIIGVTLDQDAGAIQGLGEYLHSIDSSHDVEWHLMNCVRYCQVRFDRSISDQCSELGDTDRSKDSMWQKMKTLPEALTSEAYFELCDIIETDYPCLKYWIRHKKIPIIASGLCHGVSSLSRKHWDSMSADINGVECLHEQSYRTGGHFISLLYAIKSAEVLDFQQLRRLATASSNGASTGYPTSVQTQRDETSSQLNRTQQEISGDRSPGHSAQREPSEEYSYGGPPSEPGESGVSRPSSPHSTRPQPEIRSIPTLPAPKKVAGPVVPRPILPAPTKCEGPIASRPTQPAPAPTQGIGPTVIPRPTQPAAPTAPTKAAEPTILDKIQTLTTFLGNSNVPEELRQHAQAKLKELISNL
;
A
#
# COMPACT_ATOMS: atom_id res chain seq x y z
N MET A 1 -8.40 8.83 -15.52
CA MET A 1 -9.16 8.92 -14.26
C MET A 1 -8.19 8.66 -13.13
N ALA A 2 -8.12 9.53 -12.11
CA ALA A 2 -7.37 9.22 -10.90
C ALA A 2 -8.14 8.12 -10.16
N ILE A 3 -7.54 6.95 -9.97
CA ILE A 3 -8.12 5.89 -9.14
C ILE A 3 -8.01 6.36 -7.70
N SER A 4 -9.14 6.71 -7.09
CA SER A 4 -9.22 6.93 -5.65
C SER A 4 -9.18 5.58 -4.95
N HIS A 5 -8.09 5.29 -4.25
CA HIS A 5 -8.03 4.13 -3.38
C HIS A 5 -8.84 4.39 -2.12
N ILE A 6 -9.59 3.39 -1.66
CA ILE A 6 -10.31 3.39 -0.39
C ILE A 6 -9.76 2.24 0.45
N SER A 7 -9.41 2.52 1.70
CA SER A 7 -9.09 1.48 2.67
C SER A 7 -10.37 0.70 2.98
N LEU A 8 -10.42 -0.58 2.59
CA LEU A 8 -11.54 -1.47 2.94
C LEU A 8 -11.39 -2.00 4.37
N ALA A 9 -10.18 -2.41 4.73
CA ALA A 9 -9.85 -2.98 6.03
C ALA A 9 -8.36 -2.86 6.32
N ARG A 10 -8.01 -2.89 7.60
CA ARG A 10 -6.63 -2.96 8.09
C ARG A 10 -6.46 -4.20 8.96
N ALA A 11 -5.44 -4.98 8.66
CA ALA A 11 -5.12 -6.21 9.36
C ALA A 11 -3.90 -6.02 10.26
N TYR A 12 -4.07 -6.29 11.55
CA TYR A 12 -2.96 -6.35 12.51
C TYR A 12 -2.64 -7.82 12.77
N MET A 13 -1.45 -8.24 12.36
CA MET A 13 -1.06 -9.66 12.36
C MET A 13 0.21 -9.86 13.19
N THR A 14 0.32 -11.01 13.84
CA THR A 14 1.52 -11.44 14.60
C THR A 14 2.41 -12.40 13.81
N SER A 15 2.00 -12.80 12.60
CA SER A 15 2.69 -13.77 11.75
C SER A 15 2.46 -13.47 10.27
N ARG A 16 3.43 -13.83 9.43
CA ARG A 16 3.38 -13.73 7.96
C ARG A 16 3.34 -15.10 7.28
N THR A 17 2.98 -16.16 8.00
CA THR A 17 2.83 -17.51 7.43
C THR A 17 1.60 -17.64 6.55
N ALA A 18 1.59 -18.60 5.62
CA ALA A 18 0.42 -18.94 4.80
C ALA A 18 -0.85 -19.15 5.62
N LEU A 19 -0.77 -19.90 6.73
CA LEU A 19 -1.90 -20.13 7.64
C LEU A 19 -2.45 -18.83 8.23
N ALA A 20 -1.58 -17.88 8.58
CA ALA A 20 -2.00 -16.59 9.13
C ALA A 20 -2.73 -15.75 8.07
N TYR A 21 -2.24 -15.75 6.83
CA TYR A 21 -2.90 -15.07 5.72
C TYR A 21 -4.21 -15.74 5.31
N LYS A 22 -4.27 -17.08 5.27
CA LYS A 22 -5.52 -17.82 5.05
C LYS A 22 -6.60 -17.40 6.05
N ARG A 23 -6.25 -17.40 7.34
CA ARG A 23 -7.15 -16.94 8.41
C ARG A 23 -7.54 -15.48 8.21
N LEU A 24 -6.59 -14.60 7.85
CA LEU A 24 -6.90 -13.21 7.54
C LEU A 24 -7.97 -13.10 6.45
N PHE A 25 -7.81 -13.80 5.31
CA PHE A 25 -8.79 -13.72 4.23
C PHE A 25 -10.16 -14.26 4.66
N GLN A 26 -10.20 -15.38 5.38
CA GLN A 26 -11.43 -15.96 5.91
C GLN A 26 -12.17 -14.98 6.84
N GLU A 27 -11.47 -14.42 7.82
CA GLU A 27 -12.04 -13.48 8.79
C GLU A 27 -12.46 -12.17 8.12
N LEU A 28 -11.65 -11.62 7.22
CA LEU A 28 -11.97 -10.39 6.49
C LEU A 28 -13.26 -10.55 5.70
N PHE A 29 -13.34 -11.58 4.85
CA PHE A 29 -14.49 -11.76 3.98
C PHE A 29 -15.73 -12.19 4.76
N SER A 30 -15.60 -13.05 5.77
CA SER A 30 -16.72 -13.39 6.66
C SER A 30 -17.26 -12.16 7.40
N CYS A 31 -16.38 -11.29 7.88
CA CYS A 31 -16.79 -10.03 8.52
C CYS A 31 -17.56 -9.14 7.53
N LEU A 32 -17.06 -8.97 6.30
CA LEU A 32 -17.73 -8.17 5.27
C LEU A 32 -19.11 -8.74 4.91
N GLU A 33 -19.25 -10.06 4.76
CA GLU A 33 -20.54 -10.68 4.46
C GLU A 33 -21.55 -10.45 5.59
N HIS A 34 -21.12 -10.65 6.83
CA HIS A 34 -21.98 -10.50 8.00
C HIS A 34 -22.37 -9.04 8.28
N GLN A 35 -21.43 -8.11 8.17
CA GLN A 35 -21.64 -6.70 8.51
C GLN A 35 -22.30 -5.92 7.37
N CYS A 36 -21.88 -6.16 6.12
CA CYS A 36 -22.40 -5.42 4.96
C CYS A 36 -23.57 -6.12 4.27
N LYS A 37 -23.95 -7.34 4.69
CA LYS A 37 -25.01 -8.15 4.09
C LYS A 37 -24.80 -8.39 2.59
N VAL A 38 -23.54 -8.50 2.19
CA VAL A 38 -23.11 -8.85 0.83
C VAL A 38 -22.70 -10.31 0.79
N GLN A 39 -22.70 -10.91 -0.40
CA GLN A 39 -22.04 -12.20 -0.62
C GLN A 39 -20.73 -11.96 -1.36
N ILE A 40 -19.62 -12.45 -0.81
CA ILE A 40 -18.32 -12.38 -1.45
C ILE A 40 -18.26 -13.48 -2.50
N ARG A 41 -18.18 -13.06 -3.76
CA ARG A 41 -18.01 -13.93 -4.91
C ARG A 41 -16.72 -13.57 -5.65
N TRP A 42 -16.13 -14.58 -6.26
CA TRP A 42 -14.92 -14.46 -7.08
C TRP A 42 -15.25 -14.74 -8.52
N GLN A 43 -14.77 -13.88 -9.42
CA GLN A 43 -15.10 -13.93 -10.84
C GLN A 43 -14.76 -15.29 -11.48
N HIS A 44 -13.60 -15.88 -11.15
CA HIS A 44 -13.17 -17.15 -11.75
C HIS A 44 -13.92 -18.37 -11.21
N ILE A 45 -14.42 -18.30 -9.97
CA ILE A 45 -15.17 -19.41 -9.35
C ILE A 45 -16.68 -19.30 -9.66
N HIS A 46 -17.25 -18.10 -9.55
CA HIS A 46 -18.70 -17.86 -9.56
C HIS A 46 -19.20 -17.11 -10.79
N GLN A 47 -18.30 -16.79 -11.74
CA GLN A 47 -18.58 -15.98 -12.93
C GLN A 47 -19.06 -14.55 -12.63
N GLN A 48 -18.87 -14.07 -11.41
CA GLN A 48 -19.21 -12.72 -10.95
C GLN A 48 -18.41 -12.34 -9.68
N GLY A 49 -18.30 -11.04 -9.39
CA GLY A 49 -17.75 -10.52 -8.15
C GLY A 49 -16.32 -10.01 -8.29
N ILE A 50 -15.47 -10.30 -7.30
CA ILE A 50 -14.08 -9.86 -7.25
C ILE A 50 -13.31 -10.48 -8.42
N ILE A 51 -12.77 -9.63 -9.30
CA ILE A 51 -11.99 -10.06 -10.47
C ILE A 51 -10.67 -10.71 -10.04
N GLY A 52 -10.00 -10.10 -9.08
CA GLY A 52 -8.71 -10.56 -8.59
C GLY A 52 -8.13 -9.60 -7.57
N VAL A 53 -6.92 -9.91 -7.11
CA VAL A 53 -6.17 -9.12 -6.13
C VAL A 53 -4.80 -8.80 -6.70
N THR A 54 -4.38 -7.55 -6.54
CA THR A 54 -3.00 -7.14 -6.77
C THR A 54 -2.21 -7.33 -5.48
N LEU A 55 -1.19 -8.19 -5.51
CA LEU A 55 -0.39 -8.55 -4.34
C LEU A 55 1.09 -8.16 -4.51
N ASP A 56 1.77 -8.08 -3.37
CA ASP A 56 3.21 -8.25 -3.33
C ASP A 56 3.58 -9.70 -3.60
N GLN A 57 4.83 -9.93 -4.03
CA GLN A 57 5.39 -11.29 -4.19
C GLN A 57 5.74 -11.95 -2.84
N ASP A 58 4.92 -11.76 -1.80
CA ASP A 58 5.08 -12.36 -0.47
C ASP A 58 4.56 -13.80 -0.48
N ALA A 59 5.44 -14.77 -0.23
CA ALA A 59 5.10 -16.19 -0.30
C ALA A 59 3.98 -16.58 0.67
N GLY A 60 3.92 -15.97 1.86
CA GLY A 60 2.88 -16.24 2.84
C GLY A 60 1.51 -15.72 2.36
N ALA A 61 1.46 -14.51 1.83
CA ALA A 61 0.24 -13.91 1.31
C ALA A 61 -0.29 -14.67 0.09
N ILE A 62 0.59 -15.04 -0.85
CA ILE A 62 0.23 -15.82 -2.05
C ILE A 62 -0.35 -17.17 -1.66
N GLN A 63 0.39 -17.94 -0.86
CA GLN A 63 -0.05 -19.27 -0.43
C GLN A 63 -1.33 -19.20 0.40
N GLY A 64 -1.43 -18.23 1.32
CA GLY A 64 -2.62 -18.05 2.16
C GLY A 64 -3.86 -17.67 1.36
N LEU A 65 -3.73 -16.85 0.31
CA LEU A 65 -4.83 -16.53 -0.61
C LEU A 65 -5.26 -17.79 -1.36
N GLY A 66 -4.31 -18.55 -1.89
CA GLY A 66 -4.58 -19.78 -2.62
C GLY A 66 -5.31 -20.83 -1.76
N GLU A 67 -4.85 -21.06 -0.54
CA GLU A 67 -5.50 -21.97 0.41
C GLU A 67 -6.88 -21.49 0.89
N TYR A 68 -7.11 -20.18 0.93
CA TYR A 68 -8.43 -19.62 1.19
C TYR A 68 -9.38 -19.90 0.02
N LEU A 69 -8.96 -19.62 -1.22
CA LEU A 69 -9.77 -19.85 -2.41
C LEU A 69 -10.09 -21.34 -2.61
N HIS A 70 -9.12 -22.21 -2.38
CA HIS A 70 -9.32 -23.66 -2.41
C HIS A 70 -10.31 -24.15 -1.34
N SER A 71 -10.42 -23.44 -0.20
CA SER A 71 -11.44 -23.74 0.81
C SER A 71 -12.85 -23.32 0.41
N ILE A 72 -12.99 -22.42 -0.57
CA ILE A 72 -14.28 -22.01 -1.16
C ILE A 72 -14.67 -22.98 -2.29
N ASP A 73 -13.71 -23.32 -3.16
CA ASP A 73 -13.90 -24.27 -4.26
C ASP A 73 -12.76 -25.28 -4.28
N SER A 74 -13.05 -26.52 -3.90
CA SER A 74 -12.05 -27.59 -3.88
C SER A 74 -11.98 -28.40 -5.18
N SER A 75 -12.79 -28.05 -6.19
CA SER A 75 -12.75 -28.71 -7.49
C SER A 75 -11.51 -28.36 -8.32
N HIS A 76 -10.82 -27.28 -7.95
CA HIS A 76 -9.56 -26.84 -8.53
C HIS A 76 -8.46 -26.77 -7.47
N ASP A 77 -7.21 -26.85 -7.90
CA ASP A 77 -6.07 -26.72 -6.99
C ASP A 77 -5.70 -25.25 -6.71
N VAL A 78 -4.77 -25.08 -5.76
CA VAL A 78 -4.28 -23.76 -5.34
C VAL A 78 -3.65 -22.98 -6.51
N GLU A 79 -2.90 -23.67 -7.37
CA GLU A 79 -2.21 -23.05 -8.51
C GLU A 79 -3.23 -22.46 -9.50
N TRP A 80 -4.25 -23.24 -9.87
CA TRP A 80 -5.33 -22.80 -10.73
C TRP A 80 -6.01 -21.54 -10.19
N HIS A 81 -6.33 -21.51 -8.88
CA HIS A 81 -6.95 -20.31 -8.30
C HIS A 81 -6.05 -19.08 -8.41
N LEU A 82 -4.76 -19.22 -8.08
CA LEU A 82 -3.82 -18.10 -8.12
C LEU A 82 -3.61 -17.58 -9.55
N MET A 83 -3.49 -18.48 -10.54
CA MET A 83 -3.34 -18.12 -11.94
C MET A 83 -4.57 -17.37 -12.51
N ASN A 84 -5.74 -17.54 -11.90
CA ASN A 84 -7.00 -16.94 -12.34
C ASN A 84 -7.38 -15.64 -11.63
N CYS A 85 -6.67 -15.22 -10.58
CA CYS A 85 -7.08 -14.06 -9.80
C CYS A 85 -5.94 -13.21 -9.22
N VAL A 86 -4.67 -13.52 -9.48
CA VAL A 86 -3.53 -12.75 -8.95
C VAL A 86 -2.86 -11.94 -10.04
N ARG A 87 -2.57 -10.68 -9.71
CA ARG A 87 -1.60 -9.83 -10.41
C ARG A 87 -0.55 -9.36 -9.41
N TYR A 88 0.72 -9.35 -9.78
CA TYR A 88 1.76 -8.82 -8.89
C TYR A 88 2.01 -7.34 -9.14
N CYS A 89 2.38 -6.64 -8.06
CA CYS A 89 2.76 -5.24 -8.14
C CYS A 89 3.99 -5.04 -9.04
N GLN A 90 3.82 -4.27 -10.12
CA GLN A 90 4.89 -3.92 -11.05
C GLN A 90 6.02 -3.15 -10.36
N VAL A 91 5.69 -2.25 -9.42
CA VAL A 91 6.69 -1.45 -8.71
C VAL A 91 7.58 -2.32 -7.82
N ARG A 92 7.04 -3.39 -7.23
CA ARG A 92 7.84 -4.36 -6.45
C ARG A 92 8.70 -5.23 -7.36
N PHE A 93 8.17 -5.61 -8.53
CA PHE A 93 8.96 -6.33 -9.54
C PHE A 93 10.15 -5.47 -10.01
N ASP A 94 9.91 -4.21 -10.38
CA ASP A 94 10.94 -3.25 -10.79
C ASP A 94 12.00 -3.01 -9.70
N ARG A 95 11.58 -2.93 -8.43
CA ARG A 95 12.50 -2.88 -7.28
C ARG A 95 13.33 -4.16 -7.19
N SER A 96 12.73 -5.33 -7.35
CA SER A 96 13.48 -6.61 -7.33
C SER A 96 14.54 -6.71 -8.43
N ILE A 97 14.32 -6.08 -9.60
CA ILE A 97 15.34 -5.97 -10.65
C ILE A 97 16.46 -5.05 -10.18
N SER A 98 16.10 -3.88 -9.63
CA SER A 98 17.06 -2.88 -9.17
C SER A 98 17.96 -3.40 -8.04
N ASP A 99 17.37 -4.13 -7.08
CA ASP A 99 18.09 -4.80 -5.99
C ASP A 99 19.07 -5.84 -6.56
N GLN A 100 18.62 -6.68 -7.48
CA GLN A 100 19.45 -7.70 -8.10
C GLN A 100 20.63 -7.10 -8.89
N CYS A 101 20.40 -6.05 -9.68
CA CYS A 101 21.46 -5.35 -10.38
C CYS A 101 22.43 -4.69 -9.39
N SER A 102 21.92 -4.06 -8.32
CA SER A 102 22.76 -3.41 -7.30
C SER A 102 23.65 -4.42 -6.57
N GLU A 103 23.13 -5.59 -6.20
CA GLU A 103 23.89 -6.66 -5.57
C GLU A 103 25.03 -7.19 -6.46
N LEU A 104 24.82 -7.14 -7.79
CA LEU A 104 25.81 -7.52 -8.79
C LEU A 104 26.75 -6.37 -9.20
N GLY A 105 26.54 -5.17 -8.68
CA GLY A 105 27.29 -3.96 -9.07
C GLY A 105 26.97 -3.46 -10.49
N ASP A 106 25.85 -3.88 -11.07
CA ASP A 106 25.42 -3.49 -12.42
C ASP A 106 24.63 -2.17 -12.38
N THR A 107 25.25 -1.13 -12.93
CA THR A 107 24.66 0.21 -13.09
C THR A 107 24.25 0.52 -14.53
N ASP A 108 24.39 -0.42 -15.47
CA ASP A 108 24.02 -0.17 -16.87
C ASP A 108 22.49 -0.14 -17.02
N ARG A 109 22.00 0.92 -17.67
CA ARG A 109 20.58 1.14 -17.97
C ARG A 109 20.36 1.41 -19.46
N SER A 110 21.33 1.02 -20.29
CA SER A 110 21.22 1.04 -21.75
C SER A 110 20.12 0.09 -22.25
N LYS A 111 19.75 0.23 -23.53
CA LYS A 111 18.69 -0.60 -24.14
C LYS A 111 19.00 -2.11 -24.12
N ASP A 112 20.29 -2.46 -24.17
CA ASP A 112 20.74 -3.85 -24.21
C ASP A 112 21.17 -4.37 -22.83
N SER A 113 21.06 -3.53 -21.79
CA SER A 113 21.47 -3.85 -20.42
C SER A 113 20.68 -5.02 -19.84
N MET A 114 21.29 -5.69 -18.86
CA MET A 114 20.64 -6.69 -18.01
C MET A 114 19.32 -6.16 -17.44
N TRP A 115 19.34 -4.94 -16.91
CA TRP A 115 18.16 -4.30 -16.32
C TRP A 115 17.00 -4.17 -17.32
N GLN A 116 17.29 -3.71 -18.55
CA GLN A 116 16.27 -3.53 -19.57
C GLN A 116 15.70 -4.87 -20.02
N LYS A 117 16.54 -5.90 -20.20
CA LYS A 117 16.11 -7.25 -20.55
C LYS A 117 15.25 -7.90 -19.46
N MET A 118 15.59 -7.72 -18.18
CA MET A 118 14.75 -8.20 -17.07
C MET A 118 13.39 -7.50 -17.05
N LYS A 119 13.35 -6.21 -17.40
CA LYS A 119 12.12 -5.40 -17.43
C LYS A 119 11.12 -5.79 -18.51
N THR A 120 11.54 -6.42 -19.60
CA THR A 120 10.62 -6.81 -20.68
C THR A 120 9.81 -8.07 -20.37
N LEU A 121 10.14 -8.82 -19.31
CA LEU A 121 9.43 -10.05 -18.96
C LEU A 121 7.89 -9.88 -18.85
N PRO A 122 7.35 -8.87 -18.15
CA PRO A 122 5.90 -8.66 -18.06
C PRO A 122 5.23 -8.28 -19.39
N GLU A 123 6.01 -7.89 -20.40
CA GLU A 123 5.53 -7.41 -21.70
C GLU A 123 5.32 -8.55 -22.71
N ALA A 124 5.71 -9.78 -22.37
CA ALA A 124 5.53 -10.94 -23.22
C ALA A 124 4.04 -11.16 -23.56
N LEU A 125 3.76 -11.38 -24.85
CA LEU A 125 2.39 -11.53 -25.35
C LEU A 125 1.83 -12.95 -25.18
N THR A 126 2.70 -13.95 -25.10
CA THR A 126 2.33 -15.36 -24.93
C THR A 126 3.19 -16.01 -23.86
N SER A 127 2.73 -17.17 -23.39
CA SER A 127 3.45 -17.98 -22.41
C SER A 127 4.80 -18.43 -22.96
N GLU A 128 4.84 -18.88 -24.21
CA GLU A 128 6.06 -19.32 -24.88
C GLU A 128 7.10 -18.20 -24.95
N ALA A 129 6.70 -17.00 -25.38
CA ALA A 129 7.59 -15.84 -25.43
C ALA A 129 8.13 -15.46 -24.04
N TYR A 130 7.33 -15.60 -22.99
CA TYR A 130 7.77 -15.33 -21.62
C TYR A 130 8.90 -16.29 -21.18
N PHE A 131 8.71 -17.59 -21.40
CA PHE A 131 9.68 -18.61 -21.01
C PHE A 131 10.94 -18.55 -21.88
N GLU A 132 10.82 -18.27 -23.18
CA GLU A 132 11.96 -18.01 -24.07
C GLU A 132 12.79 -16.81 -23.60
N LEU A 133 12.15 -15.70 -23.22
CA LEU A 133 12.85 -14.55 -22.64
C LEU A 133 13.57 -14.91 -21.35
N CYS A 134 12.96 -15.74 -20.49
CA CYS A 134 13.62 -16.22 -19.29
C CYS A 134 14.89 -17.04 -19.62
N ASP A 135 14.82 -17.93 -20.61
CA ASP A 135 15.96 -18.74 -21.05
C ASP A 135 17.08 -17.89 -21.65
N ILE A 136 16.73 -16.89 -22.45
CA ILE A 136 17.69 -15.91 -23.01
C ILE A 136 18.39 -15.15 -21.88
N ILE A 137 17.65 -14.62 -20.91
CA ILE A 137 18.24 -13.87 -19.78
C ILE A 137 19.13 -14.76 -18.92
N GLU A 138 18.72 -16.00 -18.64
CA GLU A 138 19.53 -16.97 -17.88
C GLU A 138 20.83 -17.35 -18.62
N THR A 139 20.78 -17.40 -19.96
CA THR A 139 21.94 -17.68 -20.81
C THR A 139 22.90 -16.49 -20.89
N ASP A 140 22.37 -15.29 -21.17
CA ASP A 140 23.15 -14.05 -21.27
C ASP A 140 23.76 -13.65 -19.92
N TYR A 141 23.03 -13.91 -18.83
CA TYR A 141 23.41 -13.53 -17.47
C TYR A 141 23.25 -14.70 -16.49
N PRO A 142 24.20 -15.66 -16.49
CA PRO A 142 24.15 -16.83 -15.60
C PRO A 142 24.08 -16.49 -14.10
N CYS A 143 24.54 -15.29 -13.70
CA CYS A 143 24.43 -14.79 -12.33
C CYS A 143 22.96 -14.61 -11.88
N LEU A 144 22.01 -14.46 -12.80
CA LEU A 144 20.58 -14.31 -12.53
C LEU A 144 19.83 -15.63 -12.39
N LYS A 145 20.50 -16.78 -12.49
CA LYS A 145 19.89 -18.12 -12.51
C LYS A 145 18.82 -18.35 -11.43
N TYR A 146 19.08 -17.97 -10.19
CA TYR A 146 18.11 -18.15 -9.10
C TYR A 146 16.92 -17.20 -9.20
N TRP A 147 17.17 -15.95 -9.60
CA TRP A 147 16.12 -14.98 -9.84
C TRP A 147 15.20 -15.45 -10.98
N ILE A 148 15.77 -15.90 -12.10
CA ILE A 148 15.01 -16.43 -13.25
C ILE A 148 14.22 -17.69 -12.87
N ARG A 149 14.84 -18.64 -12.15
CA ARG A 149 14.13 -19.83 -11.66
C ARG A 149 12.90 -19.48 -10.82
N HIS A 150 13.00 -18.46 -9.97
CA HIS A 150 11.84 -17.96 -9.23
C HIS A 150 10.78 -17.35 -10.15
N LYS A 151 11.17 -16.56 -11.17
CA LYS A 151 10.22 -15.96 -12.12
C LYS A 151 9.54 -16.99 -13.02
N LYS A 152 10.19 -18.13 -13.28
CA LYS A 152 9.64 -19.28 -14.01
C LYS A 152 8.59 -20.09 -13.24
N ILE A 153 8.44 -19.89 -11.92
CA ILE A 153 7.40 -20.60 -11.14
C ILE A 153 6.03 -20.22 -11.73
N PRO A 154 5.14 -21.17 -12.08
CA PRO A 154 3.89 -20.87 -12.79
C PRO A 154 3.03 -19.77 -12.15
N ILE A 155 2.80 -19.88 -10.83
CA ILE A 155 2.04 -18.87 -10.07
C ILE A 155 2.72 -17.50 -10.00
N ILE A 156 4.03 -17.43 -10.20
CA ILE A 156 4.80 -16.18 -10.26
C ILE A 156 4.70 -15.58 -11.66
N ALA A 157 4.95 -16.39 -12.68
CA ALA A 157 4.88 -16.00 -14.08
C ALA A 157 3.48 -15.49 -14.45
N SER A 158 2.42 -16.21 -14.06
CA SER A 158 1.02 -15.88 -14.35
C SER A 158 0.56 -14.57 -13.74
N GLY A 159 1.13 -14.17 -12.59
CA GLY A 159 0.80 -12.90 -11.95
C GLY A 159 1.66 -11.73 -12.44
N LEU A 160 2.78 -12.00 -13.12
CA LEU A 160 3.66 -10.97 -13.71
C LEU A 160 3.26 -10.64 -15.15
N CYS A 161 2.90 -11.65 -15.92
CA CYS A 161 2.69 -11.55 -17.36
C CYS A 161 1.27 -11.99 -17.74
N HIS A 162 0.54 -11.12 -18.44
CA HIS A 162 -0.80 -11.46 -18.95
C HIS A 162 -0.76 -12.66 -19.90
N GLY A 163 0.28 -12.80 -20.72
CA GLY A 163 0.45 -13.91 -21.66
C GLY A 163 0.57 -15.29 -20.99
N VAL A 164 0.88 -15.34 -19.69
CA VAL A 164 0.90 -16.57 -18.87
C VAL A 164 -0.34 -16.68 -17.97
N SER A 165 -0.98 -15.55 -17.67
CA SER A 165 -2.15 -15.48 -16.80
C SER A 165 -3.38 -16.18 -17.39
N SER A 166 -4.22 -16.77 -16.54
CA SER A 166 -5.55 -17.23 -16.95
C SER A 166 -6.60 -16.11 -16.92
N LEU A 167 -6.25 -14.92 -16.40
CA LEU A 167 -7.11 -13.75 -16.46
C LEU A 167 -7.37 -13.33 -17.91
N SER A 168 -8.62 -13.01 -18.23
CA SER A 168 -8.93 -12.37 -19.50
C SER A 168 -8.22 -11.02 -19.61
N ARG A 169 -7.86 -10.61 -20.84
CA ARG A 169 -7.19 -9.32 -21.07
C ARG A 169 -7.97 -8.14 -20.47
N LYS A 170 -9.29 -8.17 -20.60
CA LYS A 170 -10.21 -7.18 -20.01
C LYS A 170 -10.07 -7.13 -18.49
N HIS A 171 -10.06 -8.29 -17.83
CA HIS A 171 -9.92 -8.38 -16.37
C HIS A 171 -8.54 -7.91 -15.91
N TRP A 172 -7.48 -8.38 -16.57
CA TRP A 172 -6.11 -7.95 -16.29
C TRP A 172 -5.96 -6.43 -16.33
N ASP A 173 -6.49 -5.78 -17.37
CA ASP A 173 -6.40 -4.32 -17.54
C ASP A 173 -7.26 -3.52 -16.57
N SER A 174 -8.35 -4.11 -16.07
CA SER A 174 -9.15 -3.49 -15.02
C SER A 174 -8.50 -3.54 -13.63
N MET A 175 -7.54 -4.44 -13.42
CA MET A 175 -6.82 -4.57 -12.16
C MET A 175 -5.70 -3.53 -12.07
N SER A 176 -5.44 -3.03 -10.87
CA SER A 176 -4.30 -2.14 -10.63
C SER A 176 -2.97 -2.86 -10.89
N ALA A 177 -2.05 -2.21 -11.59
CA ALA A 177 -0.69 -2.71 -11.79
C ALA A 177 0.22 -2.47 -10.57
N ASP A 178 -0.19 -1.60 -9.65
CA ASP A 178 0.57 -1.27 -8.46
C ASP A 178 -0.28 -1.28 -7.19
N ILE A 179 0.40 -1.25 -6.05
CA ILE A 179 -0.20 -1.15 -4.72
C ILE A 179 0.22 0.15 -4.02
N ASN A 180 0.62 1.19 -4.77
CA ASN A 180 1.17 2.42 -4.21
C ASN A 180 0.19 3.08 -3.23
N GLY A 181 -1.11 3.03 -3.53
CA GLY A 181 -2.16 3.48 -2.61
C GLY A 181 -2.15 2.72 -1.28
N VAL A 182 -1.97 1.40 -1.33
CA VAL A 182 -1.89 0.55 -0.13
C VAL A 182 -0.60 0.81 0.66
N GLU A 183 0.55 0.90 -0.01
CA GLU A 183 1.83 1.22 0.64
C GLU A 183 1.78 2.60 1.31
N CYS A 184 1.20 3.61 0.65
CA CYS A 184 1.02 4.94 1.21
C CYS A 184 0.08 4.93 2.44
N LEU A 185 -1.04 4.20 2.37
CA LEU A 185 -1.97 4.05 3.50
C LEU A 185 -1.36 3.28 4.68
N HIS A 186 -0.48 2.32 4.39
CA HIS A 186 0.28 1.60 5.40
C HIS A 186 1.27 2.54 6.11
N GLU A 187 2.05 3.29 5.34
CA GLU A 187 2.99 4.28 5.86
C GLU A 187 2.30 5.39 6.65
N GLN A 188 1.14 5.87 6.20
CA GLN A 188 0.33 6.85 6.95
C GLN A 188 -0.10 6.33 8.31
N SER A 189 -0.43 5.03 8.44
CA SER A 189 -0.74 4.45 9.75
C SER A 189 0.44 4.51 10.71
N TYR A 190 1.66 4.25 10.23
CA TYR A 190 2.84 4.38 11.08
C TYR A 190 3.14 5.83 11.44
N ARG A 191 2.94 6.78 10.52
CA ARG A 191 3.18 8.19 10.82
C ARG A 191 2.19 8.75 11.84
N THR A 192 0.92 8.39 11.74
CA THR A 192 -0.13 8.92 12.61
C THR A 192 -0.25 8.16 13.91
N GLY A 193 -0.22 6.82 13.86
CA GLY A 193 -0.30 5.98 15.05
C GLY A 193 1.04 5.84 15.77
N GLY A 194 2.16 5.91 15.05
CA GLY A 194 3.48 5.60 15.57
C GLY A 194 3.83 4.11 15.50
N HIS A 195 5.03 3.78 15.94
CA HIS A 195 5.53 2.41 16.07
C HIS A 195 5.50 1.96 17.53
N PHE A 196 5.42 0.64 17.76
CA PHE A 196 5.46 0.04 19.10
C PHE A 196 4.37 0.56 20.06
N ILE A 197 3.20 0.85 19.52
CA ILE A 197 2.01 1.29 20.23
C ILE A 197 1.12 0.12 20.64
N SER A 198 0.20 0.37 21.57
CA SER A 198 -0.84 -0.62 21.90
C SER A 198 -1.75 -0.89 20.69
N LEU A 199 -2.21 -2.13 20.55
CA LEU A 199 -3.12 -2.53 19.46
C LEU A 199 -4.39 -1.67 19.43
N LEU A 200 -4.96 -1.36 20.60
CA LEU A 200 -6.16 -0.53 20.69
C LEU A 200 -5.90 0.89 20.15
N TYR A 201 -4.76 1.49 20.49
CA TYR A 201 -4.39 2.80 19.97
C TYR A 201 -4.17 2.74 18.45
N ALA A 202 -3.55 1.68 17.95
CA ALA A 202 -3.34 1.47 16.52
C ALA A 202 -4.67 1.44 15.77
N ILE A 203 -5.63 0.66 16.25
CA ILE A 203 -6.97 0.54 15.68
C ILE A 203 -7.69 1.89 15.68
N LYS A 204 -7.67 2.61 16.82
CA LYS A 204 -8.37 3.91 16.95
C LYS A 204 -7.74 5.00 16.08
N SER A 205 -6.41 5.06 15.99
CA SER A 205 -5.72 6.01 15.11
C SER A 205 -6.01 5.73 13.63
N ALA A 206 -6.08 4.46 13.24
CA ALA A 206 -6.39 4.06 11.88
C ALA A 206 -7.86 4.33 11.51
N GLU A 207 -8.79 4.12 12.44
CA GLU A 207 -10.20 4.49 12.28
C GLU A 207 -10.35 5.98 11.93
N VAL A 208 -9.65 6.87 12.64
CA VAL A 208 -9.65 8.31 12.35
C VAL A 208 -9.12 8.60 10.94
N LEU A 209 -8.01 7.96 10.53
CA LEU A 209 -7.45 8.13 9.19
C LEU A 209 -8.43 7.70 8.09
N ASP A 210 -9.05 6.54 8.25
CA ASP A 210 -9.97 5.99 7.26
C ASP A 210 -11.23 6.86 7.14
N PHE A 211 -11.77 7.38 8.26
CA PHE A 211 -12.86 8.35 8.24
C PHE A 211 -12.50 9.67 7.53
N GLN A 212 -11.29 10.17 7.73
CA GLN A 212 -10.81 11.37 7.03
C GLN A 212 -10.70 11.14 5.52
N GLN A 213 -10.22 9.98 5.11
CA GLN A 213 -10.13 9.61 3.70
C GLN A 213 -11.53 9.53 3.06
N LEU A 214 -12.47 8.87 3.71
CA LEU A 214 -13.87 8.80 3.25
C LEU A 214 -14.50 10.19 3.12
N ARG A 215 -14.28 11.08 4.10
CA ARG A 215 -14.78 12.46 4.03
C ARG A 215 -14.21 13.23 2.85
N ARG A 216 -12.90 13.12 2.60
CA ARG A 216 -12.25 13.77 1.44
C ARG A 216 -12.84 13.28 0.11
N LEU A 217 -13.10 11.98 0.00
CA LEU A 217 -13.71 11.40 -1.19
C LEU A 217 -15.15 11.87 -1.41
N ALA A 218 -15.94 11.92 -0.35
CA ALA A 218 -17.31 12.45 -0.40
C ALA A 218 -17.33 13.91 -0.87
N THR A 219 -16.46 14.76 -0.33
CA THR A 219 -16.34 16.18 -0.72
C THR A 219 -15.84 16.36 -2.16
N ALA A 220 -14.92 15.50 -2.62
CA ALA A 220 -14.44 15.56 -4.00
C ALA A 220 -15.52 15.17 -5.00
N SER A 221 -16.29 14.13 -4.67
CA SER A 221 -17.44 13.70 -5.46
C SER A 221 -18.52 14.77 -5.54
N SER A 222 -18.75 15.54 -4.48
CA SER A 222 -19.75 16.63 -4.48
C SER A 222 -19.29 17.86 -5.28
N ASN A 223 -17.99 18.09 -5.39
CA ASN A 223 -17.43 19.31 -5.99
C ASN A 223 -16.96 19.12 -7.44
N GLY A 224 -17.17 17.94 -8.05
CA GLY A 224 -16.71 17.63 -9.41
C GLY A 224 -15.19 17.67 -9.57
N ALA A 225 -14.43 17.68 -8.47
CA ALA A 225 -12.98 17.80 -8.47
C ALA A 225 -12.34 16.41 -8.47
N SER A 226 -11.39 16.19 -9.39
CA SER A 226 -10.58 14.97 -9.42
C SER A 226 -9.73 14.90 -8.15
N THR A 227 -9.95 13.89 -7.32
CA THR A 227 -9.09 13.56 -6.17
C THR A 227 -7.82 12.90 -6.66
N GLY A 228 -6.85 13.73 -7.06
CA GLY A 228 -5.45 13.31 -7.00
C GLY A 228 -5.04 13.17 -5.53
N TYR A 229 -4.34 12.09 -5.19
CA TYR A 229 -3.58 12.03 -3.95
C TYR A 229 -2.58 13.21 -3.91
N PRO A 230 -2.43 13.97 -2.81
CA PRO A 230 -1.40 14.99 -2.74
C PRO A 230 -0.03 14.31 -2.81
N THR A 231 0.71 14.56 -3.89
CA THR A 231 2.08 14.08 -4.15
C THR A 231 3.15 14.80 -3.33
N SER A 232 2.76 15.76 -2.47
CA SER A 232 3.65 16.55 -1.63
C SER A 232 3.59 16.10 -0.18
N VAL A 233 4.70 15.52 0.29
CA VAL A 233 4.95 15.11 1.69
C VAL A 233 4.87 16.31 2.65
N GLN A 234 5.08 17.53 2.16
CA GLN A 234 5.16 18.74 2.99
C GLN A 234 3.78 19.28 3.38
N THR A 235 2.86 19.36 2.41
CA THR A 235 1.50 19.91 2.65
C THR A 235 0.66 18.99 3.56
N GLN A 236 0.96 17.69 3.55
CA GLN A 236 0.32 16.71 4.45
C GLN A 236 0.84 16.77 5.90
N ARG A 237 2.08 17.22 6.13
CA ARG A 237 2.64 17.36 7.49
C ARG A 237 1.90 18.41 8.32
N ASP A 238 1.56 19.53 7.69
CA ASP A 238 1.02 20.69 8.40
C ASP A 238 -0.44 20.45 8.81
N GLU A 239 -1.23 19.78 7.96
CA GLU A 239 -2.62 19.40 8.27
C GLU A 239 -2.71 18.33 9.37
N THR A 240 -1.83 17.32 9.30
CA THR A 240 -1.85 16.17 10.23
C THR A 240 -1.33 16.56 11.62
N SER A 241 -0.29 17.40 11.68
CA SER A 241 0.28 17.89 12.95
C SER A 241 -0.69 18.80 13.71
N SER A 242 -1.44 19.64 12.98
CA SER A 242 -2.43 20.55 13.57
C SER A 242 -3.61 19.80 14.23
N GLN A 243 -3.98 18.62 13.71
CA GLN A 243 -5.11 17.85 14.23
C GLN A 243 -4.71 16.85 15.31
N LEU A 244 -3.49 16.30 15.27
CA LEU A 244 -2.94 15.46 16.36
C LEU A 244 -2.91 16.20 17.69
N ASN A 245 -2.56 17.49 17.67
CA ASN A 245 -2.62 18.34 18.86
C ASN A 245 -4.04 18.46 19.41
N ARG A 246 -5.07 18.45 18.55
CA ARG A 246 -6.47 18.51 18.97
C ARG A 246 -6.96 17.19 19.58
N THR A 247 -6.63 16.05 18.98
CA THR A 247 -7.00 14.73 19.52
C THR A 247 -6.23 14.40 20.81
N GLN A 248 -4.96 14.78 20.94
CA GLN A 248 -4.24 14.64 22.21
C GLN A 248 -4.83 15.54 23.31
N GLN A 249 -5.29 16.74 22.97
CA GLN A 249 -6.01 17.61 23.91
C GLN A 249 -7.37 17.02 24.33
N GLU A 250 -8.11 16.40 23.42
CA GLU A 250 -9.39 15.74 23.74
C GLU A 250 -9.19 14.49 24.63
N ILE A 251 -8.13 13.71 24.42
CA ILE A 251 -7.82 12.53 25.24
C ILE A 251 -7.26 12.92 26.61
N SER A 252 -6.57 14.06 26.73
CA SER A 252 -6.01 14.56 27.99
C SER A 252 -6.97 15.44 28.80
N GLY A 253 -8.00 16.01 28.18
CA GLY A 253 -8.98 16.91 28.78
C GLY A 253 -10.04 16.25 29.66
N ASP A 254 -10.13 14.91 29.67
CA ASP A 254 -11.12 14.15 30.45
C ASP A 254 -10.69 13.93 31.93
N ARG A 255 -9.75 14.74 32.42
CA ARG A 255 -9.42 14.88 33.84
C ARG A 255 -9.74 16.29 34.32
N SER A 256 -11.02 16.59 34.50
CA SER A 256 -11.42 17.75 35.30
C SER A 256 -11.20 17.47 36.80
N PRO A 257 -10.56 18.40 37.55
CA PRO A 257 -10.36 18.26 38.99
C PRO A 257 -11.58 18.77 39.76
N GLY A 258 -12.19 17.89 40.54
CA GLY A 258 -13.27 18.21 41.46
C GLY A 258 -12.87 17.98 42.92
N HIS A 259 -13.05 19.04 43.71
CA HIS A 259 -13.13 19.14 45.17
C HIS A 259 -11.89 19.39 46.03
N SER A 260 -11.78 20.68 46.36
CA SER A 260 -11.18 21.31 47.52
C SER A 260 -11.57 20.66 48.86
N ALA A 261 -10.59 20.50 49.75
CA ALA A 261 -10.79 20.59 51.19
C ALA A 261 -9.53 21.21 51.82
N GLN A 262 -9.70 22.39 52.41
CA GLN A 262 -8.71 23.09 53.23
C GLN A 262 -8.51 22.36 54.57
N ARG A 263 -7.27 22.31 55.07
CA ARG A 263 -6.99 22.55 56.49
C ARG A 263 -5.51 22.93 56.74
N GLU A 264 -5.39 23.87 57.66
CA GLU A 264 -4.27 24.69 58.15
C GLU A 264 -3.08 23.94 58.82
N PRO A 265 -1.98 24.66 59.15
CA PRO A 265 -0.65 24.13 59.46
C PRO A 265 -0.31 24.05 60.96
N SER A 266 0.70 23.29 61.36
CA SER A 266 1.41 23.46 62.66
C SER A 266 2.76 22.72 62.73
N GLU A 267 3.74 23.44 63.31
CA GLU A 267 4.85 23.01 64.20
C GLU A 267 5.91 22.06 63.63
N GLU A 268 7.15 22.51 63.34
CA GLU A 268 8.22 22.95 64.27
C GLU A 268 8.66 21.84 65.25
N TYR A 269 9.83 21.23 65.01
CA TYR A 269 10.79 20.90 66.07
C TYR A 269 12.21 20.73 65.50
N SER A 270 13.08 21.60 66.01
CA SER A 270 14.53 21.67 65.90
C SER A 270 15.21 20.57 66.74
N TYR A 271 16.40 20.11 66.32
CA TYR A 271 17.53 19.93 67.26
C TYR A 271 18.89 19.80 66.51
N GLY A 272 19.78 20.77 66.77
CA GLY A 272 21.22 20.55 67.06
C GLY A 272 22.22 20.35 65.92
N GLY A 273 22.99 21.41 65.59
CA GLY A 273 24.41 21.29 65.15
C GLY A 273 25.36 21.26 66.36
N PRO A 274 26.67 21.60 66.27
CA PRO A 274 27.61 21.75 65.13
C PRO A 274 28.99 21.10 65.51
N PRO A 275 30.22 21.61 65.21
CA PRO A 275 30.81 22.35 64.06
C PRO A 275 32.02 21.57 63.44
N SER A 276 32.64 21.98 62.31
CA SER A 276 33.88 22.79 62.31
C SER A 276 34.33 23.12 60.87
N GLU A 277 34.43 24.42 60.59
CA GLU A 277 35.28 25.08 59.57
C GLU A 277 36.74 25.24 60.12
N PRO A 278 37.75 25.86 59.45
CA PRO A 278 37.72 26.74 58.27
C PRO A 278 38.88 26.59 57.25
N GLY A 279 38.80 27.37 56.16
CA GLY A 279 39.99 27.90 55.49
C GLY A 279 39.88 28.14 53.98
N GLU A 280 39.39 29.33 53.61
CA GLU A 280 39.94 30.29 52.62
C GLU A 280 40.63 29.78 51.34
N SER A 281 40.62 30.45 50.18
CA SER A 281 39.91 31.57 49.54
C SER A 281 40.58 31.66 48.16
N GLY A 282 39.86 31.98 47.08
CA GLY A 282 40.51 32.07 45.76
C GLY A 282 39.56 32.15 44.57
N VAL A 283 39.21 33.37 44.23
CA VAL A 283 38.36 33.80 43.10
C VAL A 283 38.92 33.37 41.74
N SER A 284 38.08 32.78 40.86
CA SER A 284 37.88 33.15 39.43
C SER A 284 37.02 32.10 38.68
N ARG A 285 35.94 32.56 38.02
CA ARG A 285 35.08 31.84 37.04
C ARG A 285 35.16 32.59 35.69
N PRO A 286 34.70 32.03 34.55
CA PRO A 286 34.70 30.62 34.14
C PRO A 286 35.16 30.42 32.67
N SER A 287 35.51 29.18 32.31
CA SER A 287 35.40 28.67 30.94
C SER A 287 35.08 27.18 31.00
N SER A 288 33.91 26.80 30.48
CA SER A 288 33.30 25.48 30.55
C SER A 288 34.14 24.36 29.90
N PRO A 289 34.19 23.16 30.51
CA PRO A 289 34.50 21.93 29.80
C PRO A 289 33.33 20.94 29.73
N HIS A 290 33.45 20.04 28.76
CA HIS A 290 32.56 18.94 28.40
C HIS A 290 32.00 18.12 29.57
N SER A 291 30.70 17.84 29.50
CA SER A 291 29.95 16.97 30.41
C SER A 291 29.76 15.59 29.78
N THR A 292 30.46 14.59 30.33
CA THR A 292 30.16 13.16 30.22
C THR A 292 29.32 12.77 31.45
N ARG A 293 28.09 12.30 31.22
CA ARG A 293 27.15 11.88 32.27
C ARG A 293 27.23 10.35 32.48
N PRO A 294 27.43 9.84 33.71
CA PRO A 294 27.34 8.42 34.03
C PRO A 294 25.89 7.96 34.28
N GLN A 295 25.64 6.69 33.94
CA GLN A 295 24.40 5.92 34.15
C GLN A 295 24.30 5.36 35.58
N PRO A 296 23.10 5.19 36.17
CA PRO A 296 22.92 4.54 37.46
C PRO A 296 22.75 3.01 37.34
N GLU A 297 23.34 2.28 38.28
CA GLU A 297 23.17 0.83 38.51
C GLU A 297 21.72 0.49 38.90
N ILE A 298 21.17 -0.57 38.29
CA ILE A 298 20.00 -1.28 38.79
C ILE A 298 20.36 -2.75 39.03
N ARG A 299 20.01 -3.20 40.23
CA ARG A 299 20.29 -4.51 40.83
C ARG A 299 19.65 -5.68 40.07
N SER A 300 20.38 -6.79 40.10
CA SER A 300 20.11 -8.11 39.56
C SER A 300 18.85 -8.78 40.17
N ILE A 301 18.03 -9.41 39.31
CA ILE A 301 16.98 -10.38 39.69
C ILE A 301 17.19 -11.67 38.87
N PRO A 302 16.90 -12.87 39.42
CA PRO A 302 17.48 -14.15 38.97
C PRO A 302 16.94 -14.70 37.64
N THR A 303 17.84 -15.31 36.89
CA THR A 303 17.60 -16.02 35.63
C THR A 303 16.81 -17.31 35.85
N LEU A 304 15.66 -17.47 35.19
CA LEU A 304 14.98 -18.75 35.02
C LEU A 304 15.74 -19.64 34.01
N PRO A 305 15.77 -20.97 34.19
CA PRO A 305 16.52 -21.87 33.32
C PRO A 305 15.86 -21.99 31.94
N ALA A 306 16.70 -21.98 30.90
CA ALA A 306 16.30 -22.15 29.51
C ALA A 306 15.67 -23.53 29.25
N PRO A 307 14.62 -23.63 28.42
CA PRO A 307 14.07 -24.92 28.01
C PRO A 307 15.05 -25.65 27.09
N LYS A 308 15.28 -26.94 27.40
CA LYS A 308 16.11 -27.87 26.61
C LYS A 308 15.59 -27.95 25.17
N LYS A 309 16.43 -27.59 24.20
CA LYS A 309 16.20 -27.84 22.77
C LYS A 309 16.19 -29.34 22.52
N VAL A 310 15.04 -29.88 22.13
CA VAL A 310 14.95 -31.17 21.43
C VAL A 310 15.40 -30.93 19.99
N ALA A 311 16.39 -31.70 19.54
CA ALA A 311 16.95 -31.60 18.20
C ALA A 311 15.96 -32.20 17.17
N GLY A 312 15.43 -31.34 16.31
CA GLY A 312 14.81 -31.74 15.03
C GLY A 312 15.82 -31.58 13.89
N PRO A 313 15.62 -32.26 12.75
CA PRO A 313 16.64 -32.38 11.70
C PRO A 313 16.95 -31.04 11.03
N VAL A 314 18.24 -30.72 10.96
CA VAL A 314 18.82 -29.54 10.33
C VAL A 314 18.83 -29.74 8.81
N VAL A 315 18.08 -28.90 8.08
CA VAL A 315 18.27 -28.72 6.64
C VAL A 315 19.40 -27.70 6.44
N PRO A 316 20.50 -28.00 5.72
CA PRO A 316 21.62 -27.08 5.59
C PRO A 316 21.25 -25.86 4.73
N ARG A 317 21.51 -24.67 5.27
CA ARG A 317 21.53 -23.41 4.53
C ARG A 317 22.85 -23.35 3.73
N PRO A 318 22.86 -23.08 2.41
CA PRO A 318 24.10 -22.92 1.67
C PRO A 318 24.85 -21.67 2.11
N ILE A 319 26.13 -21.84 2.46
CA ILE A 319 27.09 -20.77 2.68
C ILE A 319 27.53 -20.29 1.29
N LEU A 320 27.24 -19.03 0.96
CA LEU A 320 27.75 -18.38 -0.26
C LEU A 320 29.25 -18.05 -0.07
N PRO A 321 30.15 -18.41 -1.01
CA PRO A 321 31.49 -17.88 -1.04
C PRO A 321 31.51 -16.44 -1.58
N ALA A 322 32.47 -15.64 -1.09
CA ALA A 322 32.67 -14.26 -1.49
C ALA A 322 32.90 -14.10 -3.02
N PRO A 323 32.47 -12.99 -3.64
CA PRO A 323 32.53 -12.83 -5.08
C PRO A 323 33.97 -12.62 -5.57
N THR A 324 34.44 -13.52 -6.42
CA THR A 324 35.58 -13.29 -7.32
C THR A 324 35.20 -12.25 -8.37
N LYS A 325 35.99 -11.17 -8.47
CA LYS A 325 35.94 -10.21 -9.58
C LYS A 325 36.15 -10.95 -10.90
N CYS A 326 35.18 -10.87 -11.80
CA CYS A 326 35.35 -11.27 -13.20
C CYS A 326 36.03 -10.12 -13.96
N GLU A 327 37.33 -10.23 -14.17
CA GLU A 327 38.03 -9.53 -15.26
C GLU A 327 38.26 -10.53 -16.40
N GLY A 328 37.80 -10.20 -17.60
CA GLY A 328 37.96 -11.01 -18.82
C GLY A 328 37.54 -10.23 -20.08
N PRO A 329 38.11 -10.54 -21.26
CA PRO A 329 38.79 -9.51 -22.05
C PRO A 329 37.99 -8.90 -23.20
N ILE A 330 38.38 -7.67 -23.53
CA ILE A 330 38.01 -6.88 -24.71
C ILE A 330 38.40 -7.65 -25.98
N ALA A 331 37.42 -7.95 -26.83
CA ALA A 331 37.64 -8.43 -28.20
C ALA A 331 36.99 -7.48 -29.21
N SER A 332 37.81 -7.07 -30.16
CA SER A 332 37.61 -5.97 -31.11
C SER A 332 36.58 -6.26 -32.20
N ARG A 333 35.79 -5.24 -32.50
CA ARG A 333 34.81 -5.10 -33.58
C ARG A 333 35.46 -5.02 -34.97
N PRO A 334 34.87 -5.62 -36.02
CA PRO A 334 35.07 -5.18 -37.40
C PRO A 334 33.91 -4.30 -37.89
N THR A 335 34.28 -3.15 -38.44
CA THR A 335 33.45 -2.13 -39.09
C THR A 335 33.16 -2.53 -40.54
N GLN A 336 31.92 -2.39 -41.04
CA GLN A 336 31.62 -2.16 -42.46
C GLN A 336 30.26 -1.45 -42.66
N PRO A 337 30.03 -0.76 -43.80
CA PRO A 337 29.42 0.57 -43.84
C PRO A 337 27.96 0.63 -44.31
N ALA A 338 27.34 1.80 -44.06
CA ALA A 338 25.97 2.17 -44.41
C ALA A 338 25.76 2.48 -45.90
N PRO A 339 24.54 2.28 -46.45
CA PRO A 339 24.10 2.93 -47.68
C PRO A 339 23.20 4.16 -47.42
N ALA A 340 23.33 5.13 -48.33
CA ALA A 340 22.71 6.47 -48.36
C ALA A 340 21.27 6.46 -48.94
N PRO A 341 20.54 7.60 -48.92
CA PRO A 341 19.08 7.65 -48.85
C PRO A 341 18.38 7.74 -50.22
N THR A 342 17.18 7.15 -50.29
CA THR A 342 16.28 7.28 -51.45
C THR A 342 15.20 8.32 -51.16
N GLN A 343 15.14 9.35 -52.02
CA GLN A 343 14.06 10.34 -52.05
C GLN A 343 12.77 9.73 -52.61
N GLY A 344 11.65 9.98 -51.95
CA GLY A 344 10.32 9.53 -52.36
C GLY A 344 9.29 10.64 -52.19
N ILE A 345 8.71 11.03 -53.32
CA ILE A 345 7.80 12.15 -53.59
C ILE A 345 6.47 11.96 -52.84
N GLY A 346 6.01 12.98 -52.12
CA GLY A 346 4.69 13.02 -51.48
C GLY A 346 3.57 13.46 -52.44
N PRO A 347 2.32 13.03 -52.25
CA PRO A 347 1.17 13.59 -52.94
C PRO A 347 0.48 14.68 -52.11
N THR A 348 0.31 15.84 -52.75
CA THR A 348 -0.49 16.99 -52.32
C THR A 348 -1.98 16.65 -52.27
N VAL A 349 -2.62 16.82 -51.11
CA VAL A 349 -4.08 16.71 -50.95
C VAL A 349 -4.69 18.11 -50.84
N ILE A 350 -5.59 18.43 -51.76
CA ILE A 350 -6.37 19.68 -51.84
C ILE A 350 -7.60 19.56 -50.91
N PRO A 351 -7.90 20.54 -50.04
CA PRO A 351 -9.10 20.50 -49.21
C PRO A 351 -10.36 20.92 -49.99
N ARG A 352 -11.46 20.18 -49.79
CA ARG A 352 -12.80 20.44 -50.35
C ARG A 352 -13.60 21.37 -49.42
N PRO A 353 -14.45 22.28 -49.92
CA PRO A 353 -15.17 23.24 -49.09
C PRO A 353 -16.38 22.61 -48.38
N THR A 354 -16.60 23.03 -47.14
CA THR A 354 -17.73 22.76 -46.25
C THR A 354 -19.05 23.34 -46.76
N GLN A 355 -20.12 22.54 -46.74
CA GLN A 355 -21.51 23.02 -46.83
C GLN A 355 -22.15 23.11 -45.43
N PRO A 356 -23.03 24.09 -45.18
CA PRO A 356 -23.69 24.27 -43.88
C PRO A 356 -24.90 23.35 -43.71
N ALA A 357 -25.05 22.77 -42.52
CA ALA A 357 -26.19 21.95 -42.14
C ALA A 357 -27.38 22.81 -41.67
N ALA A 358 -28.59 22.37 -42.04
CA ALA A 358 -29.88 22.98 -41.70
C ALA A 358 -30.30 22.69 -40.23
N PRO A 359 -31.18 23.52 -39.62
CA PRO A 359 -31.50 23.45 -38.19
C PRO A 359 -32.50 22.34 -37.87
N THR A 360 -32.17 21.51 -36.87
CA THR A 360 -33.05 20.47 -36.31
C THR A 360 -34.00 21.02 -35.23
N ALA A 361 -35.24 20.56 -35.28
CA ALA A 361 -36.35 20.85 -34.36
C ALA A 361 -36.10 20.38 -32.91
N PRO A 362 -36.79 20.94 -31.89
CA PRO A 362 -36.49 20.71 -30.48
C PRO A 362 -36.95 19.32 -30.00
N THR A 363 -36.01 18.56 -29.47
CA THR A 363 -36.21 17.24 -28.86
C THR A 363 -36.93 17.37 -27.50
N LYS A 364 -37.96 16.54 -27.26
CA LYS A 364 -38.63 16.39 -25.95
C LYS A 364 -37.60 16.12 -24.85
N ALA A 365 -37.68 16.86 -23.74
CA ALA A 365 -36.82 16.64 -22.58
C ALA A 365 -37.00 15.22 -22.04
N ALA A 366 -35.89 14.49 -21.91
CA ALA A 366 -35.87 13.15 -21.33
C ALA A 366 -36.28 13.20 -19.85
N GLU A 367 -37.00 12.18 -19.38
CA GLU A 367 -37.30 12.07 -17.96
C GLU A 367 -36.01 11.85 -17.14
N PRO A 368 -35.90 12.49 -15.97
CA PRO A 368 -34.72 12.37 -15.12
C PRO A 368 -34.55 10.94 -14.61
N THR A 369 -33.32 10.44 -14.69
CA THR A 369 -32.93 9.12 -14.22
C THR A 369 -33.04 9.01 -12.68
N ILE A 370 -32.99 7.79 -12.14
CA ILE A 370 -32.99 7.59 -10.68
C ILE A 370 -31.79 8.30 -10.02
N LEU A 371 -30.63 8.30 -10.68
CA LEU A 371 -29.45 9.05 -10.21
C LEU A 371 -29.71 10.57 -10.17
N ASP A 372 -30.37 11.13 -11.19
CA ASP A 372 -30.70 12.56 -11.23
C ASP A 372 -31.63 12.96 -10.08
N LYS A 373 -32.58 12.09 -9.74
CA LYS A 373 -33.52 12.27 -8.62
C LYS A 373 -32.79 12.22 -7.27
N ILE A 374 -31.86 11.29 -7.09
CA ILE A 374 -31.03 11.18 -5.88
C ILE A 374 -30.14 12.42 -5.71
N GLN A 375 -29.49 12.87 -6.79
CA GLN A 375 -28.64 14.06 -6.77
C GLN A 375 -29.42 15.33 -6.46
N THR A 376 -30.63 15.46 -7.00
CA THR A 376 -31.55 16.57 -6.72
C THR A 376 -31.94 16.61 -5.25
N LEU A 377 -32.34 15.48 -4.67
CA LEU A 377 -32.75 15.40 -3.26
C LEU A 377 -31.56 15.63 -2.32
N THR A 378 -30.37 15.13 -2.65
CA THR A 378 -29.15 15.36 -1.86
C THR A 378 -28.77 16.84 -1.85
N THR A 379 -28.87 17.51 -3.01
CA THR A 379 -28.63 18.96 -3.13
C THR A 379 -29.66 19.76 -2.33
N PHE A 380 -30.93 19.37 -2.40
CA PHE A 380 -32.01 19.98 -1.63
C PHE A 380 -31.77 19.87 -0.12
N LEU A 381 -31.36 18.70 0.38
CA LEU A 381 -31.07 18.47 1.80
C LEU A 381 -29.83 19.23 2.31
N GLY A 382 -28.89 19.57 1.43
CA GLY A 382 -27.71 20.37 1.75
C GLY A 382 -27.99 21.86 1.98
N ASN A 383 -29.20 22.34 1.64
CA ASN A 383 -29.58 23.73 1.85
C ASN A 383 -30.14 23.95 3.28
N SER A 384 -29.44 24.79 4.05
CA SER A 384 -29.80 25.12 5.43
C SER A 384 -31.14 25.83 5.58
N ASN A 385 -31.65 26.44 4.50
CA ASN A 385 -32.89 27.21 4.50
C ASN A 385 -34.14 26.37 4.22
N VAL A 386 -34.01 25.04 4.10
CA VAL A 386 -35.16 24.15 3.89
C VAL A 386 -35.91 23.92 5.21
N PRO A 387 -37.24 24.14 5.24
CA PRO A 387 -38.09 23.83 6.38
C PRO A 387 -37.95 22.37 6.83
N GLU A 388 -37.97 22.12 8.13
CA GLU A 388 -37.70 20.79 8.71
C GLU A 388 -38.68 19.71 8.20
N GLU A 389 -39.95 20.05 7.99
CA GLU A 389 -40.96 19.13 7.45
C GLU A 389 -40.61 18.67 6.02
N LEU A 390 -40.15 19.59 5.17
CA LEU A 390 -39.70 19.26 3.81
C LEU A 390 -38.39 18.48 3.83
N ARG A 391 -37.52 18.75 4.80
CA ARG A 391 -36.28 18.00 5.01
C ARG A 391 -36.57 16.54 5.37
N GLN A 392 -37.52 16.29 6.28
CA GLN A 392 -37.94 14.94 6.65
C GLN A 392 -38.58 14.20 5.47
N HIS A 393 -39.44 14.87 4.70
CA HIS A 393 -40.05 14.26 3.51
C HIS A 393 -38.99 13.90 2.44
N ALA A 394 -38.05 14.81 2.17
CA ALA A 394 -36.97 14.58 1.22
C ALA A 394 -36.02 13.46 1.69
N GLN A 395 -35.74 13.34 2.99
CA GLN A 395 -34.97 12.23 3.56
C GLN A 395 -35.71 10.89 3.41
N ALA A 396 -37.02 10.84 3.64
CA ALA A 396 -37.82 9.64 3.45
C ALA A 396 -37.81 9.20 1.97
N LYS A 397 -37.98 10.14 1.04
CA LYS A 397 -37.95 9.85 -0.40
C LYS A 397 -36.56 9.43 -0.88
N LEU A 398 -35.51 10.02 -0.32
CA LEU A 398 -34.13 9.62 -0.61
C LEU A 398 -33.85 8.19 -0.13
N LYS A 399 -34.31 7.81 1.06
CA LYS A 399 -34.20 6.42 1.56
C LYS A 399 -34.95 5.43 0.66
N GLU A 400 -36.15 5.78 0.20
CA GLU A 400 -36.92 4.95 -0.74
C GLU A 400 -36.18 4.76 -2.06
N LEU A 401 -35.63 5.83 -2.65
CA LEU A 401 -34.89 5.76 -3.91
C LEU A 401 -33.59 4.97 -3.79
N ILE A 402 -32.87 5.09 -2.67
CA ILE A 402 -31.65 4.30 -2.40
C ILE A 402 -31.99 2.83 -2.20
N SER A 403 -33.13 2.50 -1.58
CA SER A 403 -33.57 1.10 -1.40
C SER A 403 -34.00 0.41 -2.69
N ASN A 404 -34.29 1.18 -3.75
CA ASN A 404 -34.71 0.68 -5.06
C ASN A 404 -33.53 0.56 -6.06
N LEU A 405 -32.32 0.96 -5.65
CA LEU A 405 -31.06 0.70 -6.35
C LEU A 405 -30.43 -0.57 -5.78
#